data_AF-A0A949S0K7-F1
#
_entry.id   AF-A0A949S0K7-F1
#
_cell.length_a   1.000
_cell.length_b   1.000
_cell.length_c   1.000
_cell.angle_alpha   90.00
_cell.angle_beta   90.00
_cell.angle_gamma   90.00
#
_symmetry.space_group_name_H-M   'P 1'
#
loop_
_entity.id
_entity.type
_entity.pdbx_description
1 polymer ?
#
loop_
_entity_poly.entity_id
_entity_poly.type
_entity_poly.pdbx_seq_one_letter_code
_entity_poly.pdbx_strand_id
1 'polypeptide(L)'
;MNPELISGIVGFILTLMILSYLVGDNALFRFAVHVFVGVSAGYVAVIALYQIVIPYLVAPLMSAPMLERGLLLIPLILSVLMLMKISPRLGRLGGPAVGYLVGAGAAVAVGGAVLGTILPQVGAAAEPFNIAALIQRGVNPIESLLNGAVMLVGAVATLAYFHFGARRSEDGSVKRGFLFEAFAWLGKLFVALTLGALFAGVYSAALSALVERVHSLFSIFGF
;
A
#
# COMPACT_ATOMS: atom_id res chain seq x y z
N MET A 1 25.36 25.56 16.88
CA MET A 1 24.48 24.43 17.28
C MET A 1 24.63 23.35 16.24
N ASN A 2 24.96 22.12 16.64
CA ASN A 2 25.08 20.99 15.72
C ASN A 2 23.69 20.71 15.11
N PRO A 3 23.56 20.58 13.77
CA PRO A 3 22.29 20.28 13.11
C PRO A 3 21.55 19.07 13.70
N GLU A 4 22.31 18.07 14.17
CA GLU A 4 21.82 16.87 14.85
C GLU A 4 21.12 17.15 16.18
N LEU A 5 21.60 18.15 16.93
CA LEU A 5 20.97 18.53 18.20
C LEU A 5 19.64 19.25 17.94
N ILE A 6 19.58 20.07 16.89
CA ILE A 6 18.35 20.78 16.50
C ILE A 6 17.30 19.78 16.02
N SER A 7 17.67 18.87 15.12
CA SER A 7 16.73 17.85 14.62
C SER A 7 16.29 16.90 15.75
N GLY A 8 17.19 16.56 16.68
CA GLY A 8 16.86 15.78 17.88
C GLY A 8 15.84 16.46 18.78
N ILE A 9 16.03 17.75 19.11
CA ILE A 9 15.08 18.51 19.95
C ILE A 9 13.72 18.67 19.26
N VAL A 10 13.70 19.00 17.97
CA VAL A 10 12.46 19.12 17.20
C VAL A 10 11.73 17.77 17.14
N GLY A 11 12.47 16.69 16.86
CA GLY A 11 11.93 15.32 16.86
C GLY A 11 11.37 14.91 18.22
N PHE A 12 12.02 15.27 19.32
CA PHE A 12 11.54 15.03 20.68
C PHE A 12 10.23 15.74 20.96
N ILE A 13 10.16 17.05 20.69
CA ILE A 13 8.95 17.84 20.92
C ILE A 13 7.79 17.26 20.10
N LEU A 14 8.00 16.97 18.82
CA LEU A 14 6.97 16.37 17.96
C LEU A 14 6.53 14.98 18.46
N THR A 15 7.47 14.18 18.96
CA THR A 15 7.15 12.86 19.56
C THR A 15 6.26 13.01 20.78
N LEU A 16 6.58 13.92 21.70
CA LEU A 16 5.73 14.21 22.86
C LEU A 16 4.35 14.71 22.46
N MET A 17 4.28 15.59 21.45
CA MET A 17 3.01 16.11 20.95
C MET A 17 2.13 15.00 20.38
N ILE A 18 2.70 14.05 19.63
CA ILE A 18 1.96 12.89 19.10
C ILE A 18 1.53 11.95 20.25
N LEU A 19 2.43 11.62 21.18
CA LEU A 19 2.12 10.76 22.32
C LEU A 19 1.09 11.34 23.28
N SER A 20 0.92 12.67 23.31
CA SER A 20 -0.11 13.33 24.10
C SER A 20 -1.53 12.85 23.78
N TYR A 21 -1.75 12.25 22.60
CA TYR A 21 -3.00 11.58 22.23
C TYR A 21 -3.44 10.52 23.26
N LEU A 22 -2.49 9.86 23.94
CA LEU A 22 -2.80 8.86 24.97
C LEU A 22 -3.60 9.45 26.15
N VAL A 23 -3.46 10.76 26.40
CA VAL A 23 -4.16 11.50 27.44
C VAL A 23 -5.48 12.11 26.91
N GLY A 24 -5.77 11.95 25.62
CA GLY A 24 -6.96 12.46 24.92
C GLY A 24 -6.65 13.43 23.78
N ASP A 25 -7.70 13.89 23.08
CA ASP A 25 -7.59 14.81 21.94
C ASP A 25 -7.33 16.27 22.41
N ASN A 26 -6.05 16.63 22.48
CA ASN A 26 -5.58 17.94 22.90
C ASN A 26 -5.04 18.79 21.73
N ALA A 27 -4.84 20.10 21.99
CA ALA A 27 -4.38 21.03 20.96
C ALA A 27 -2.96 20.73 20.44
N LEU A 28 -2.08 20.16 21.27
CA LEU A 28 -0.71 19.81 20.89
C LEU A 28 -0.70 18.65 19.89
N PHE A 29 -1.47 17.60 20.15
CA PHE A 29 -1.66 16.50 19.22
C PHE A 29 -2.20 16.99 17.87
N ARG A 30 -3.28 17.78 17.88
CA ARG A 30 -3.86 18.32 16.64
C ARG A 30 -2.85 19.15 15.86
N PHE A 31 -2.08 20.01 16.53
CA PHE A 31 -1.05 20.79 15.86
C PHE A 31 0.00 19.89 15.18
N ALA A 32 0.52 18.88 15.88
CA ALA A 32 1.51 17.96 15.32
C ALA A 32 0.97 17.23 14.08
N VAL A 33 -0.30 16.81 14.10
CA VAL A 33 -0.95 16.18 12.95
C VAL A 33 -1.07 17.14 11.76
N HIS A 34 -1.48 18.40 12.00
CA HIS A 34 -1.59 19.39 10.91
C HIS A 34 -0.23 19.72 10.30
N VAL A 35 0.81 19.86 11.13
CA VAL A 35 2.19 20.06 10.66
C VAL A 35 2.63 18.86 9.84
N PHE A 36 2.41 17.64 10.33
CA PHE A 36 2.78 16.42 9.63
C PHE A 36 2.09 16.34 8.25
N VAL A 37 0.76 16.49 8.20
CA VAL A 37 -0.01 16.46 6.95
C VAL A 37 0.42 17.58 6.00
N GLY A 38 0.64 18.79 6.52
CA GLY A 38 1.09 19.95 5.73
C GLY A 38 2.48 19.73 5.11
N VAL A 39 3.43 19.23 5.89
CA VAL A 39 4.79 18.91 5.40
C VAL A 39 4.74 17.77 4.38
N SER A 40 3.96 16.71 4.63
CA SER A 40 3.78 15.61 3.67
C SER A 40 3.16 16.12 2.35
N ALA A 41 2.11 16.94 2.42
CA ALA A 41 1.48 17.52 1.23
C ALA A 41 2.45 18.43 0.45
N GLY A 42 3.22 19.25 1.16
CA GLY A 42 4.25 20.12 0.56
C GLY A 42 5.36 19.32 -0.12
N TYR A 43 5.86 18.27 0.53
CA TYR A 43 6.88 17.39 -0.04
C TYR A 43 6.39 16.71 -1.33
N VAL A 44 5.16 16.16 -1.30
CA VAL A 44 4.53 15.56 -2.48
C VAL A 44 4.35 16.60 -3.60
N ALA A 45 3.95 17.83 -3.27
CA ALA A 45 3.82 18.90 -4.25
C ALA A 45 5.17 19.25 -4.91
N VAL A 46 6.26 19.31 -4.14
CA VAL A 46 7.62 19.55 -4.66
C VAL A 46 8.06 18.40 -5.56
N ILE A 47 7.85 17.14 -5.15
CA ILE A 47 8.12 15.97 -5.99
C ILE A 47 7.34 16.06 -7.30
N ALA A 48 6.04 16.32 -7.24
CA ALA A 48 5.22 16.42 -8.43
C ALA A 48 5.73 17.52 -9.37
N LEU A 49 6.14 18.67 -8.82
CA LEU A 49 6.65 19.77 -9.63
C LEU A 49 7.98 19.41 -10.32
N TYR A 50 8.96 18.91 -9.57
CA TYR A 50 10.30 18.68 -10.09
C TYR A 50 10.49 17.35 -10.82
N GLN A 51 9.75 16.31 -10.43
CA GLN A 51 9.88 14.98 -11.03
C GLN A 51 8.80 14.69 -12.06
N ILE A 52 7.69 15.44 -12.08
CA ILE A 52 6.60 15.20 -13.02
C ILE A 52 6.40 16.41 -13.95
N VAL A 53 5.99 17.55 -13.41
CA VAL A 53 5.56 18.71 -14.22
C VAL A 53 6.70 19.29 -15.04
N ILE A 54 7.84 19.59 -14.41
CA ILE A 54 9.00 20.15 -15.13
C ILE A 54 9.51 19.20 -16.23
N PRO A 55 9.88 17.94 -15.93
CA PRO A 55 10.53 17.07 -16.91
C PRO A 55 9.58 16.54 -18.00
N TYR A 56 8.29 16.35 -17.71
CA TYR A 56 7.36 15.77 -18.68
C TYR A 56 6.45 16.79 -19.39
N LEU A 57 6.34 18.02 -18.88
CA LEU A 57 5.53 19.06 -19.52
C LEU A 57 6.35 20.30 -19.89
N VAL A 58 7.01 20.93 -18.92
CA VAL A 58 7.64 22.25 -19.14
C VAL A 58 8.89 22.14 -20.02
N ALA A 59 9.84 21.27 -19.67
CA ALA A 59 11.09 21.14 -20.42
C ALA A 59 10.86 20.67 -21.87
N PRO A 60 10.04 19.63 -22.13
CA PRO A 60 9.73 19.20 -23.49
C PRO A 60 9.01 20.29 -24.32
N LEU A 61 8.15 21.10 -23.71
CA LEU A 61 7.48 22.18 -24.44
C LEU A 61 8.47 23.25 -24.97
N MET A 62 9.58 23.46 -24.26
CA MET A 62 10.61 24.43 -24.63
C MET A 62 11.62 23.88 -25.65
N SER A 63 11.99 22.60 -25.55
CA SER A 63 13.11 22.01 -26.29
C SER A 63 12.73 20.97 -27.34
N ALA A 64 11.55 20.36 -27.29
CA ALA A 64 11.20 19.25 -28.20
C ALA A 64 10.99 19.70 -29.66
N PRO A 65 11.05 18.80 -30.65
CA PRO A 65 10.65 19.07 -32.02
C PRO A 65 9.18 19.46 -32.15
N MET A 66 8.81 20.16 -33.23
CA MET A 66 7.45 20.71 -33.44
C MET A 66 6.33 19.66 -33.32
N LEU A 67 6.56 18.44 -33.82
CA LEU A 67 5.58 17.35 -33.77
C LEU A 67 5.31 16.88 -32.33
N GLU A 68 6.36 16.72 -31.53
CA GLU A 68 6.26 16.31 -30.12
C GLU A 68 5.60 17.40 -29.27
N ARG A 69 5.91 18.68 -29.54
CA ARG A 69 5.21 19.82 -28.90
C ARG A 69 3.70 19.78 -29.18
N GLY A 70 3.31 19.41 -30.40
CA GLY A 70 1.90 19.24 -30.77
C GLY A 70 1.18 18.19 -29.91
N LEU A 71 1.85 17.06 -29.63
CA LEU A 71 1.28 16.00 -28.78
C LEU A 71 1.15 16.45 -27.31
N LEU A 72 2.07 17.29 -26.81
CA LEU A 72 2.03 17.83 -25.44
C LEU A 72 0.90 18.85 -25.21
N LEU A 73 0.24 19.34 -26.27
CA LEU A 73 -0.95 20.17 -26.11
C LEU A 73 -2.10 19.39 -25.47
N ILE A 74 -2.19 18.09 -25.71
CA ILE A 74 -3.24 17.25 -25.12
C ILE A 74 -3.14 17.23 -23.58
N PRO A 75 -2.03 16.82 -22.95
CA PRO A 75 -1.91 16.85 -21.49
C PRO A 75 -1.96 18.28 -20.92
N LEU A 76 -1.50 19.30 -21.66
CA LEU A 76 -1.63 20.70 -21.24
C LEU A 76 -3.10 21.13 -21.16
N ILE A 77 -3.90 20.86 -22.20
CA ILE A 77 -5.33 21.16 -22.24
C ILE A 77 -6.05 20.40 -21.13
N LEU A 78 -5.77 19.10 -20.96
CA LEU A 78 -6.37 18.30 -19.88
C LEU A 78 -6.02 18.87 -18.49
N SER A 79 -4.79 19.34 -18.29
CA SER A 79 -4.36 19.98 -17.03
C SER A 79 -5.15 21.27 -16.77
N VAL A 80 -5.32 22.11 -17.78
CA VAL A 80 -6.12 23.35 -17.68
C VAL A 80 -7.60 23.04 -17.43
N LEU A 81 -8.17 22.07 -18.15
CA LEU A 81 -9.55 21.62 -17.94
C LEU A 81 -9.75 21.08 -16.51
N MET A 82 -8.76 20.40 -15.95
CA MET A 82 -8.81 19.93 -14.56
C MET A 82 -8.89 21.09 -13.56
N LEU A 83 -8.17 22.20 -13.78
CA LEU A 83 -8.26 23.38 -12.91
C LEU A 83 -9.67 24.00 -12.89
N MET A 84 -10.45 23.83 -13.96
CA MET A 84 -11.82 24.35 -14.03
C MET A 84 -12.77 23.69 -13.02
N LYS A 85 -12.43 22.51 -12.47
CA LYS A 85 -13.17 21.86 -11.37
C LYS A 85 -13.16 22.64 -10.06
N ILE A 86 -12.21 23.57 -9.87
CA ILE A 86 -12.16 24.42 -8.67
C ILE A 86 -13.37 25.38 -8.64
N SER A 87 -13.89 25.78 -9.81
CA SER A 87 -15.04 26.68 -9.91
C SER A 87 -16.37 25.91 -10.03
N PRO A 88 -17.39 26.20 -9.18
CA PRO A 88 -18.72 25.60 -9.29
C PRO A 88 -19.40 25.82 -10.65
N ARG A 89 -19.08 26.93 -11.34
CA ARG A 89 -19.70 27.29 -12.64
C ARG A 89 -19.03 26.57 -13.81
N LEU A 90 -17.71 26.42 -13.76
CA LEU A 90 -16.91 25.91 -14.88
C LEU A 90 -16.55 24.42 -14.75
N GLY A 91 -16.89 23.80 -13.61
CA GLY A 91 -16.50 22.43 -13.28
C GLY A 91 -17.01 21.33 -14.22
N ARG A 92 -18.02 21.62 -15.06
CA ARG A 92 -18.48 20.68 -16.12
C ARG A 92 -17.41 20.49 -17.20
N LEU A 93 -16.63 21.52 -17.52
CA LEU A 93 -15.56 21.45 -18.53
C LEU A 93 -14.40 20.55 -18.09
N GLY A 94 -14.21 20.34 -16.79
CA GLY A 94 -13.20 19.43 -16.26
C GLY A 94 -13.59 17.94 -16.31
N GLY A 95 -14.82 17.61 -16.75
CA GLY A 95 -15.30 16.23 -16.83
C GLY A 95 -14.40 15.27 -17.62
N PRO A 96 -14.00 15.61 -18.87
CA PRO A 96 -13.11 14.77 -19.67
C PRO A 96 -11.74 14.54 -19.03
N ALA A 97 -11.14 15.57 -18.42
CA ALA A 97 -9.85 15.44 -17.74
C ALA A 97 -9.92 14.51 -16.53
N VAL A 98 -10.97 14.62 -15.72
CA VAL A 98 -11.21 13.70 -14.60
C VAL A 98 -11.51 12.29 -15.10
N GLY A 99 -12.30 12.14 -16.17
CA GLY A 99 -12.59 10.83 -16.77
C GLY A 99 -11.32 10.13 -17.26
N TYR A 100 -10.42 10.86 -17.92
CA TYR A 100 -9.11 10.35 -18.31
C TYR A 100 -8.27 9.92 -17.09
N LEU A 101 -8.19 10.77 -16.05
CA LEU A 101 -7.45 10.46 -14.83
C LEU A 101 -7.97 9.20 -14.13
N VAL A 102 -9.30 9.07 -14.02
CA VAL A 102 -9.94 7.88 -13.42
C VAL A 102 -9.71 6.64 -14.28
N GLY A 103 -9.85 6.74 -15.60
CA GLY A 103 -9.62 5.61 -16.51
C GLY A 103 -8.17 5.13 -16.49
N ALA A 104 -7.21 6.06 -16.56
CA ALA A 104 -5.79 5.74 -16.45
C ALA A 104 -5.45 5.17 -15.06
N GLY A 105 -5.97 5.77 -13.99
CA GLY A 105 -5.79 5.27 -12.62
C GLY A 105 -6.36 3.87 -12.42
N ALA A 106 -7.55 3.59 -12.97
CA ALA A 106 -8.16 2.26 -12.93
C ALA A 106 -7.32 1.24 -13.72
N ALA A 107 -6.83 1.61 -14.91
CA ALA A 107 -5.96 0.75 -15.70
C ALA A 107 -4.65 0.43 -14.97
N VAL A 108 -4.01 1.42 -14.34
CA VAL A 108 -2.80 1.22 -13.53
C VAL A 108 -3.09 0.38 -12.29
N ALA A 109 -4.22 0.60 -11.62
CA ALA A 109 -4.59 -0.19 -10.44
C ALA A 109 -4.85 -1.67 -10.79
N VAL A 110 -5.63 -1.92 -11.85
CA VAL A 110 -5.92 -3.29 -12.31
C VAL A 110 -4.66 -3.96 -12.86
N GLY A 111 -3.91 -3.27 -13.72
CA GLY A 111 -2.65 -3.77 -14.27
C GLY A 111 -1.61 -4.01 -13.18
N GLY A 112 -1.50 -3.10 -12.23
CA GLY A 112 -0.62 -3.20 -11.06
C GLY A 112 -1.02 -4.34 -10.12
N ALA A 113 -2.32 -4.57 -9.92
CA ALA A 113 -2.78 -5.75 -9.18
C ALA A 113 -2.44 -7.05 -9.92
N VAL A 114 -2.70 -7.13 -11.22
CA VAL A 114 -2.44 -8.35 -11.99
C VAL A 114 -0.93 -8.66 -12.07
N LEU A 115 -0.13 -7.69 -12.49
CA LEU A 115 1.30 -7.84 -12.73
C LEU A 115 2.12 -7.77 -11.43
N GLY A 116 1.68 -6.98 -10.46
CA GLY A 116 2.40 -6.75 -9.21
C GLY A 116 2.01 -7.71 -8.10
N THR A 117 0.80 -8.29 -8.12
CA THR A 117 0.36 -9.23 -7.08
C THR A 117 -0.02 -10.59 -7.65
N ILE A 118 -1.04 -10.69 -8.50
CA ILE A 118 -1.62 -11.99 -8.90
C ILE A 118 -0.59 -12.89 -9.58
N LEU A 119 0.08 -12.42 -10.64
CA LEU A 119 1.04 -13.25 -11.37
C LEU A 119 2.26 -13.64 -10.52
N PRO A 120 2.91 -12.71 -9.79
CA PRO A 120 3.99 -13.08 -8.87
C PRO A 120 3.53 -14.05 -7.77
N GLN A 121 2.33 -13.89 -7.21
CA GLN A 121 1.80 -14.78 -6.18
C GLN A 121 1.54 -16.19 -6.73
N VAL A 122 0.99 -16.31 -7.94
CA VAL A 122 0.81 -17.61 -8.61
C VAL A 122 2.16 -18.24 -8.92
N GLY A 123 3.12 -17.47 -9.40
CA GLY A 123 4.50 -17.94 -9.65
C GLY A 123 5.19 -18.42 -8.37
N ALA A 124 5.07 -17.67 -7.28
CA ALA A 124 5.61 -18.04 -5.98
C ALA A 124 4.94 -19.30 -5.40
N ALA A 125 3.63 -19.46 -5.60
CA ALA A 125 2.92 -20.67 -5.20
C ALA A 125 3.31 -21.90 -6.05
N ALA A 126 3.73 -21.71 -7.30
CA ALA A 126 4.19 -22.76 -8.19
C ALA A 126 5.67 -23.14 -7.99
N GLU A 127 6.48 -22.24 -7.41
CA GLU A 127 7.93 -22.42 -7.22
C GLU A 127 8.32 -23.72 -6.51
N PRO A 128 7.65 -24.13 -5.41
CA PRO A 128 8.01 -25.35 -4.70
C PRO A 128 7.77 -26.64 -5.49
N PHE A 129 7.04 -26.57 -6.61
CA PHE A 129 6.73 -27.68 -7.49
C PHE A 129 7.66 -27.76 -8.72
N ASN A 130 8.56 -26.79 -8.91
CA ASN A 130 9.52 -26.78 -10.00
C ASN A 130 10.78 -27.62 -9.64
N ILE A 131 10.64 -28.94 -9.72
CA ILE A 131 11.68 -29.91 -9.34
C ILE A 131 13.00 -29.65 -10.09
N ALA A 132 12.94 -29.28 -11.37
CA ALA A 132 14.13 -29.02 -12.17
C ALA A 132 14.93 -27.80 -11.66
N ALA A 133 14.24 -26.72 -11.29
CA ALA A 133 14.87 -25.55 -10.71
C ALA A 133 15.41 -25.80 -9.28
N LEU A 134 14.72 -26.63 -8.50
CA LEU A 134 15.13 -26.97 -7.13
C LEU A 134 16.43 -27.78 -7.09
N ILE A 135 16.58 -28.74 -8.01
CA ILE A 135 17.81 -29.53 -8.15
C ILE A 135 19.01 -28.63 -8.48
N GLN A 136 18.83 -27.63 -9.34
CA GLN A 136 19.89 -26.67 -9.68
C GLN A 136 20.29 -25.76 -8.50
N ARG A 137 19.39 -25.54 -7.54
CA ARG A 137 19.64 -24.72 -6.35
C ARG A 137 20.16 -25.52 -5.15
N GLY A 138 20.32 -26.83 -5.28
CA GLY A 138 20.76 -27.71 -4.20
C GLY A 138 19.74 -27.87 -3.07
N VAL A 139 18.45 -27.60 -3.34
CA VAL A 139 17.36 -27.73 -2.36
C VAL A 139 16.78 -29.14 -2.45
N ASN A 140 16.47 -29.75 -1.30
CA ASN A 140 15.82 -31.04 -1.23
C ASN A 140 14.42 -30.99 -1.89
N PRO A 141 14.19 -31.70 -3.01
CA PRO A 141 12.92 -31.61 -3.73
C PRO A 141 11.74 -32.11 -2.90
N ILE A 142 11.96 -33.10 -2.03
CA ILE A 142 10.92 -33.68 -1.17
C ILE A 142 10.44 -32.66 -0.13
N GLU A 143 11.37 -31.98 0.55
CA GLU A 143 11.04 -30.94 1.53
C GLU A 143 10.27 -29.79 0.88
N SER A 144 10.72 -29.35 -0.30
CA SER A 144 10.04 -28.30 -1.07
C SER A 144 8.64 -28.73 -1.49
N LEU A 145 8.45 -29.96 -1.97
CA LEU A 145 7.13 -30.48 -2.36
C LEU A 145 6.19 -30.57 -1.15
N LEU A 146 6.68 -30.97 0.02
CA LEU A 146 5.90 -31.00 1.25
C LEU A 146 5.48 -29.58 1.66
N ASN A 147 6.41 -28.62 1.67
CA ASN A 147 6.11 -27.21 1.96
C ASN A 147 5.11 -26.63 0.95
N GLY A 148 5.30 -26.91 -0.34
CA GLY A 148 4.41 -26.53 -1.42
C GLY A 148 3.01 -27.12 -1.25
N ALA A 149 2.91 -28.39 -0.87
CA ALA A 149 1.62 -29.04 -0.61
C ALA A 149 0.88 -28.38 0.57
N VAL A 150 1.58 -28.09 1.67
CA VAL A 150 0.99 -27.38 2.82
C VAL A 150 0.51 -25.99 2.41
N MET A 151 1.33 -25.24 1.67
CA MET A 151 0.95 -23.91 1.15
C MET A 151 -0.27 -23.99 0.23
N LEU A 152 -0.30 -24.94 -0.71
CA LEU A 152 -1.40 -25.12 -1.66
C LEU A 152 -2.70 -25.48 -0.92
N VAL A 153 -2.65 -26.44 0.01
CA VAL A 153 -3.80 -26.82 0.83
C VAL A 153 -4.29 -25.64 1.67
N GLY A 154 -3.38 -24.89 2.31
CA GLY A 154 -3.72 -23.70 3.08
C GLY A 154 -4.38 -22.61 2.23
N ALA A 155 -3.84 -22.36 1.03
CA ALA A 155 -4.40 -21.38 0.09
C ALA A 155 -5.78 -21.78 -0.41
N VAL A 156 -5.97 -23.04 -0.84
CA VAL A 156 -7.25 -23.57 -1.32
C VAL A 156 -8.29 -23.57 -0.19
N ALA A 157 -7.91 -24.01 1.01
CA ALA A 157 -8.78 -24.01 2.19
C ALA A 157 -9.23 -22.58 2.55
N THR A 158 -8.32 -21.62 2.51
CA THR A 158 -8.62 -20.19 2.77
C THR A 158 -9.55 -19.61 1.71
N LEU A 159 -9.33 -19.93 0.43
CA LEU A 159 -10.24 -19.53 -0.65
C LEU A 159 -11.63 -20.16 -0.49
N ALA A 160 -11.70 -21.43 -0.09
CA ALA A 160 -12.95 -22.14 0.19
C ALA A 160 -13.71 -21.51 1.37
N TYR A 161 -13.00 -21.04 2.40
CA TYR A 161 -13.60 -20.30 3.52
C TYR A 161 -14.27 -19.00 3.05
N PHE A 162 -13.58 -18.21 2.22
CA PHE A 162 -14.10 -16.94 1.68
C PHE A 162 -15.00 -17.08 0.44
N HIS A 163 -15.25 -18.30 -0.04
CA HIS A 163 -16.08 -18.50 -1.22
C HIS A 163 -17.55 -18.11 -0.92
N PHE A 164 -17.99 -16.99 -1.48
CA PHE A 164 -19.34 -16.43 -1.33
C PHE A 164 -20.42 -17.10 -2.21
N GLY A 165 -20.07 -18.13 -3.00
CA GLY A 165 -20.99 -18.79 -3.95
C GLY A 165 -21.92 -19.85 -3.37
N ALA A 166 -21.93 -20.05 -2.04
CA ALA A 166 -22.85 -21.00 -1.45
C ALA A 166 -24.28 -20.44 -1.49
N ARG A 167 -25.15 -21.07 -2.29
CA ARG A 167 -26.60 -20.77 -2.32
C ARG A 167 -27.13 -20.70 -0.89
N ARG A 168 -27.80 -19.60 -0.56
CA ARG A 168 -28.71 -19.58 0.59
C ARG A 168 -29.81 -20.59 0.30
N SER A 169 -29.92 -21.62 1.12
CA SER A 169 -31.14 -22.44 1.16
C SER A 169 -32.29 -21.57 1.69
N GLU A 170 -33.54 -21.91 1.36
CA GLU A 170 -34.74 -21.15 1.76
C GLU A 170 -34.87 -20.94 3.29
N ASP A 171 -34.11 -21.72 4.08
CA ASP A 171 -34.00 -21.65 5.55
C ASP A 171 -32.84 -20.78 6.08
N GLY A 172 -32.09 -20.08 5.22
CA GLY A 172 -30.93 -19.27 5.64
C GLY A 172 -29.68 -20.06 6.05
N SER A 173 -29.76 -21.40 6.12
CA SER A 173 -28.60 -22.27 6.34
C SER A 173 -27.83 -22.52 5.04
N VAL A 174 -26.50 -22.45 5.15
CA VAL A 174 -25.57 -22.70 4.05
C VAL A 174 -25.33 -24.20 3.95
N LYS A 175 -26.12 -24.92 3.14
CA LYS A 175 -25.84 -26.34 2.85
C LYS A 175 -24.67 -26.43 1.87
N ARG A 176 -23.47 -26.68 2.40
CA ARG A 176 -22.26 -27.02 1.64
C ARG A 176 -22.08 -28.54 1.67
N GLY A 177 -21.46 -29.13 0.65
CA GLY A 177 -21.04 -30.54 0.71
C GLY A 177 -20.02 -30.74 1.84
N PHE A 178 -20.02 -31.91 2.48
CA PHE A 178 -19.14 -32.24 3.62
C PHE A 178 -17.65 -31.86 3.38
N LEU A 179 -17.14 -32.12 2.18
CA LEU A 179 -15.77 -31.74 1.81
C LEU A 179 -15.55 -30.22 1.84
N PHE A 180 -16.49 -29.43 1.33
CA PHE A 180 -16.40 -27.96 1.37
C PHE A 180 -16.45 -27.39 2.79
N GLU A 181 -17.21 -28.04 3.68
CA GLU A 181 -17.29 -27.63 5.08
C GLU A 181 -15.97 -27.92 5.83
N ALA A 182 -15.36 -29.08 5.59
CA ALA A 182 -14.04 -29.42 6.12
C ALA A 182 -12.94 -28.47 5.63
N PHE A 183 -12.90 -28.19 4.31
CA PHE A 183 -11.94 -27.22 3.74
C PHE A 183 -12.17 -25.79 4.26
N ALA A 184 -13.42 -25.37 4.45
CA ALA A 184 -13.72 -24.04 5.01
C ALA A 184 -13.32 -23.93 6.49
N TRP A 185 -13.50 -24.99 7.29
CA TRP A 185 -13.03 -25.01 8.68
C TRP A 185 -11.50 -24.94 8.76
N LEU A 186 -10.81 -25.71 7.92
CA LEU A 186 -9.35 -25.64 7.80
C LEU A 186 -8.89 -24.23 7.37
N GLY A 187 -9.58 -23.62 6.42
CA GLY A 187 -9.31 -22.25 5.98
C GLY A 187 -9.46 -21.24 7.10
N LYS A 188 -10.50 -21.36 7.93
CA LYS A 188 -10.71 -20.52 9.11
C LYS A 188 -9.54 -20.61 10.10
N LEU A 189 -9.01 -21.81 10.33
CA LEU A 189 -7.83 -22.02 11.18
C LEU A 189 -6.59 -21.33 10.61
N PHE A 190 -6.33 -21.50 9.30
CA PHE A 190 -5.21 -20.83 8.62
C PHE A 190 -5.33 -19.31 8.70
N VAL A 191 -6.51 -18.74 8.47
CA VAL A 191 -6.77 -17.30 8.62
C VAL A 191 -6.52 -16.83 10.05
N ALA A 192 -6.99 -17.56 11.05
CA ALA A 192 -6.77 -17.19 12.46
C ALA A 192 -5.28 -17.21 12.83
N LEU A 193 -4.54 -18.24 12.40
CA LEU A 193 -3.10 -18.37 12.65
C LEU A 193 -2.30 -17.26 11.94
N THR A 194 -2.59 -17.02 10.66
CA THR A 194 -1.89 -16.00 9.87
C THR A 194 -2.15 -14.59 10.39
N LEU A 195 -3.42 -14.23 10.68
CA LEU A 195 -3.75 -12.95 11.29
C LEU A 195 -3.12 -12.80 12.68
N GLY A 196 -3.09 -13.87 13.48
CA GLY A 196 -2.41 -13.89 14.78
C GLY A 196 -0.91 -13.62 14.65
N ALA A 197 -0.23 -14.27 13.71
CA ALA A 197 1.19 -14.04 13.44
C ALA A 197 1.47 -12.60 12.94
N LEU A 198 0.63 -12.08 12.03
CA LEU A 198 0.73 -10.70 11.55
C LEU A 198 0.52 -9.70 12.69
N PHE A 199 -0.48 -9.91 13.55
CA PHE A 199 -0.72 -9.07 14.71
C PHE A 199 0.46 -9.07 15.68
N ALA A 200 1.00 -10.25 16.01
CA ALA A 200 2.17 -10.38 16.86
C ALA A 200 3.40 -9.68 16.24
N GLY A 201 3.58 -9.80 14.93
CA GLY A 201 4.65 -9.12 14.18
C GLY A 201 4.53 -7.60 14.21
N VAL A 202 3.34 -7.07 13.91
CA VAL A 202 3.05 -5.61 13.98
C VAL A 202 3.23 -5.09 15.40
N TYR A 203 2.74 -5.83 16.40
CA TYR A 203 2.89 -5.46 17.81
C TYR A 203 4.37 -5.41 18.22
N SER A 204 5.15 -6.42 17.86
CA SER A 204 6.59 -6.48 18.12
C SER A 204 7.36 -5.34 17.43
N ALA A 205 7.02 -5.06 16.17
CA ALA A 205 7.62 -3.95 15.42
C ALA A 205 7.27 -2.59 16.05
N ALA A 206 6.01 -2.40 16.45
CA ALA A 206 5.57 -1.17 17.11
C ALA A 206 6.25 -0.98 18.49
N LEU A 207 6.37 -2.04 19.28
CA LEU A 207 7.12 -2.01 20.54
C LEU A 207 8.60 -1.71 20.30
N SER A 208 9.22 -2.34 19.30
CA SER A 208 10.62 -2.11 18.96
C SER A 208 10.85 -0.65 18.55
N ALA A 209 9.98 -0.10 17.70
CA ALA A 209 10.02 1.30 17.32
C ALA A 209 9.81 2.25 18.51
N LEU A 210 8.90 1.91 19.44
CA LEU A 210 8.69 2.68 20.66
C LEU A 210 9.94 2.66 21.56
N VAL A 211 10.54 1.47 21.77
CA VAL A 211 11.77 1.31 22.55
C VAL A 211 12.91 2.10 21.92
N GLU A 212 13.08 2.02 20.60
CA GLU A 212 14.09 2.79 19.87
C GLU A 212 13.88 4.30 20.03
N ARG A 213 12.63 4.78 19.96
CA ARG A 213 12.31 6.18 20.19
C ARG A 213 12.63 6.59 21.62
N VAL A 214 12.20 5.83 22.62
CA VAL A 214 12.50 6.11 24.03
C VAL A 214 14.00 6.12 24.29
N HIS A 215 14.74 5.15 23.76
CA HIS A 215 16.20 5.09 23.87
C HIS A 215 16.88 6.31 23.23
N SER A 216 16.43 6.70 22.03
CA SER A 216 16.92 7.91 21.36
C SER A 216 16.65 9.18 22.18
N LEU A 217 15.58 9.23 22.97
CA LEU A 217 15.33 10.37 23.85
C LEU A 217 16.28 10.38 25.03
N PHE A 218 16.48 9.24 25.69
CA PHE A 218 17.43 9.13 26.81
C PHE A 218 18.85 9.50 26.40
N SER A 219 19.33 9.01 25.25
CA SER A 219 20.69 9.28 24.78
C SER A 219 20.94 10.76 24.45
N ILE A 220 19.92 11.50 23.99
CA ILE A 220 20.03 12.94 23.72
C ILE A 220 20.10 13.75 25.02
N PHE A 221 19.44 13.32 26.10
CA PHE A 221 19.40 14.02 27.38
C PHE A 221 20.49 13.59 28.38
N GLY A 222 21.40 12.69 27.99
CA GLY A 222 22.64 12.42 28.73
C GLY A 222 22.50 11.42 29.89
N PHE A 223 21.59 10.45 29.80
CA PHE A 223 21.57 9.26 30.66
C PHE A 223 21.61 7.99 29.81
#